data_AF-A0A945MU72-F1
#
_entry.id   AF-A0A945MU72-F1
#
_cell.length_a   1.000
_cell.length_b   1.000
_cell.length_c   1.000
_cell.angle_alpha   90.00
_cell.angle_beta   90.00
_cell.angle_gamma   90.00
#
_symmetry.space_group_name_H-M   'P 1'
#
loop_
_entity.id
_entity.type
_entity.pdbx_description
1 polymer ?
#
loop_
_entity_poly.entity_id
_entity_poly.type
_entity_poly.pdbx_seq_one_letter_code
_entity_poly.pdbx_strand_id
1 'polypeptide(L)'
;EVEVDPDTCEVHVEKIWIAQDVGKALNPLSVEGQIEGSVWMGMGQALTEETRYHEGLNIHANFLDYRIPTIVESPPIETYYVESNDPYGPYGAKEAGETSLACFLPALTSAVAQAIGIRTHEMPLTPDRLMELLENKEREDRAAVRASQGAA
;
A
#
# COMPACT_ATOMS: atom_id res chain seq x y z
N GLU A 1 -4.86 8.77 -1.92
CA GLU A 1 -5.77 9.19 -0.84
C GLU A 1 -6.46 7.95 -0.30
N VAL A 2 -6.68 7.90 1.01
CA VAL A 2 -7.31 6.75 1.67
C VAL A 2 -8.36 7.23 2.67
N GLU A 3 -9.39 6.43 2.85
CA GLU A 3 -10.32 6.48 3.97
C GLU A 3 -10.13 5.22 4.81
N VAL A 4 -10.26 5.35 6.14
CA VAL A 4 -10.20 4.21 7.05
C VAL A 4 -11.47 4.23 7.90
N ASP A 5 -12.25 3.15 7.81
CA ASP A 5 -13.46 2.98 8.62
C ASP A 5 -13.04 2.75 10.09
N PRO A 6 -13.51 3.57 11.05
CA PRO A 6 -13.11 3.45 12.46
C PRO A 6 -13.69 2.23 13.17
N ASP A 7 -14.80 1.67 12.68
CA ASP A 7 -15.49 0.54 13.31
C ASP A 7 -14.96 -0.80 12.76
N THR A 8 -14.60 -0.84 11.48
CA THR A 8 -14.12 -2.08 10.81
C THR A 8 -12.61 -2.09 10.59
N CYS A 9 -11.94 -0.94 10.64
CA CYS A 9 -10.55 -0.75 10.22
C CYS A 9 -10.29 -1.11 8.75
N GLU A 10 -11.34 -1.14 7.92
CA GLU A 10 -11.19 -1.34 6.48
C GLU A 10 -10.55 -0.09 5.84
N VAL A 11 -9.54 -0.32 5.00
CA VAL A 11 -8.84 0.75 4.28
C VAL A 11 -9.38 0.83 2.87
N HIS A 12 -10.04 1.92 2.55
CA HIS A 12 -10.50 2.23 1.20
C HIS A 12 -9.50 3.17 0.52
N VAL A 13 -8.96 2.75 -0.62
CA VAL A 13 -8.12 3.63 -1.44
C VAL A 13 -9.05 4.39 -2.37
N GLU A 14 -9.18 5.69 -2.19
CA GLU A 14 -10.12 6.51 -2.97
C GLU A 14 -9.55 6.87 -4.34
N LYS A 15 -8.28 7.24 -4.37
CA LYS A 15 -7.63 7.74 -5.58
C LYS A 15 -6.12 7.69 -5.49
N ILE A 16 -5.48 7.41 -6.61
CA ILE A 16 -4.02 7.38 -6.71
C ILE A 16 -3.59 8.38 -7.80
N TRP A 17 -2.58 9.17 -7.48
CA TRP A 17 -1.85 9.98 -8.46
C TRP A 17 -0.41 9.51 -8.44
N ILE A 18 0.13 9.23 -9.62
CA ILE A 18 1.50 8.74 -9.74
C ILE A 18 2.21 9.40 -10.91
N ALA A 19 3.44 9.85 -10.65
CA ALA A 19 4.32 10.41 -11.66
C ALA A 19 5.65 9.64 -11.66
N GLN A 20 5.96 8.96 -12.77
CA GLN A 20 7.22 8.21 -12.92
C GLN A 20 8.11 8.84 -14.00
N ASP A 21 9.39 9.07 -13.69
CA ASP A 21 10.38 9.43 -14.72
C ASP A 21 10.79 8.18 -15.49
N VAL A 22 10.35 8.10 -16.74
CA VAL A 22 10.62 6.97 -17.64
C VAL A 22 11.71 7.31 -18.67
N GLY A 23 12.37 8.47 -18.53
CA GLY A 23 13.36 8.96 -19.49
C GLY A 23 12.74 9.37 -20.83
N LYS A 24 12.28 8.39 -21.61
CA LYS A 24 11.55 8.56 -22.88
C LYS A 24 10.52 7.45 -22.98
N ALA A 25 9.25 7.81 -23.15
CA ALA A 25 8.19 6.84 -23.34
C ALA A 25 8.26 6.26 -24.77
N LEU A 26 8.85 5.08 -24.92
CA LEU A 26 8.94 4.40 -26.23
C LEU A 26 7.56 4.03 -26.78
N ASN A 27 6.67 3.56 -25.90
CA ASN A 27 5.25 3.35 -26.17
C ASN A 27 4.44 3.91 -24.99
N PRO A 28 3.89 5.13 -25.10
CA PRO A 28 3.12 5.76 -24.03
C PRO A 28 2.00 4.89 -23.46
N LEU A 29 1.23 4.22 -24.33
CA LEU A 29 0.12 3.35 -23.90
C LEU A 29 0.59 2.19 -23.03
N SER A 30 1.73 1.58 -23.37
CA SER A 30 2.29 0.51 -22.55
C SER A 30 2.90 1.04 -21.25
N VAL A 31 3.49 2.24 -21.27
CA VAL A 31 4.02 2.89 -20.06
C VAL A 31 2.90 3.16 -19.07
N GLU A 32 1.77 3.74 -19.51
CA GLU A 32 0.60 3.98 -18.68
C GLU A 32 0.09 2.67 -18.04
N GLY A 33 -0.14 1.63 -18.85
CA GLY A 33 -0.62 0.34 -18.35
C GLY A 33 0.36 -0.38 -17.41
N GLN A 34 1.68 -0.21 -17.60
CA GLN A 34 2.68 -0.75 -16.67
C GLN A 34 2.63 -0.03 -15.32
N ILE A 35 2.57 1.30 -15.34
CA ILE A 35 2.45 2.11 -14.11
C ILE A 35 1.20 1.72 -13.34
N GLU A 36 0.05 1.63 -14.02
CA GLU A 36 -1.24 1.21 -13.42
C GLU A 36 -1.15 -0.19 -12.81
N GLY A 37 -0.64 -1.17 -13.58
CA GLY A 37 -0.49 -2.55 -13.11
C GLY A 37 0.41 -2.67 -11.89
N SER A 38 1.51 -1.92 -11.87
CA SER A 38 2.48 -1.94 -10.78
C SER A 38 1.97 -1.29 -9.51
N VAL A 39 1.24 -0.18 -9.63
CA VAL A 39 0.49 0.41 -8.51
C VAL A 39 -0.51 -0.58 -7.95
N TRP A 40 -1.29 -1.23 -8.81
CA TRP A 40 -2.30 -2.21 -8.41
C TRP A 40 -1.67 -3.43 -7.70
N MET A 41 -0.53 -3.93 -8.18
CA MET A 41 0.22 -4.98 -7.48
C MET A 41 0.73 -4.53 -6.11
N GLY A 42 1.25 -3.30 -6.03
CA GLY A 42 1.66 -2.70 -4.75
C GLY A 42 0.49 -2.57 -3.78
N MET A 43 -0.71 -2.30 -4.28
CA MET A 43 -1.94 -2.26 -3.48
C MET A 43 -2.31 -3.62 -2.91
N GLY A 44 -2.26 -4.68 -3.72
CA GLY A 44 -2.45 -6.04 -3.25
C GLY A 44 -1.48 -6.39 -2.13
N GLN A 45 -0.17 -6.19 -2.36
CA GLN A 45 0.86 -6.43 -1.36
C GLN A 45 0.65 -5.66 -0.05
N ALA A 46 0.21 -4.40 -0.14
CA ALA A 46 0.11 -3.53 1.01
C ALA A 46 -1.18 -3.75 1.83
N LEU A 47 -2.27 -4.24 1.22
CA LEU A 47 -3.57 -4.35 1.87
C LEU A 47 -4.02 -5.79 2.16
N THR A 48 -3.75 -6.74 1.26
CA THR A 48 -4.47 -8.03 1.27
C THR A 48 -3.59 -9.25 1.05
N GLU A 49 -2.53 -9.15 0.27
CA GLU A 49 -1.71 -10.29 -0.14
C GLU A 49 -0.73 -10.70 0.96
N GLU A 50 -0.85 -11.95 1.42
CA GLU A 50 0.14 -12.59 2.28
C GLU A 50 0.14 -14.10 2.10
N THR A 51 1.31 -14.70 2.29
CA THR A 51 1.44 -16.15 2.41
C THR A 51 1.49 -16.53 3.88
N ARG A 52 0.80 -17.63 4.23
CA ARG A 52 0.85 -18.21 5.57
C ARG A 52 1.22 -19.67 5.48
N TYR A 53 1.96 -20.15 6.48
CA TYR A 53 2.41 -21.53 6.55
C TYR A 53 2.02 -22.14 7.89
N HIS A 54 1.54 -23.38 7.85
CA HIS A 54 1.25 -24.19 9.02
C HIS A 54 2.00 -25.53 8.89
N GLU A 55 2.86 -25.84 9.85
CA GLU A 55 3.68 -27.06 9.83
C GLU A 55 4.47 -27.26 8.52
N GLY A 56 4.94 -26.15 7.93
CA GLY A 56 5.69 -26.15 6.67
C GLY A 56 4.83 -26.21 5.40
N LEU A 57 3.51 -26.33 5.52
CA LEU A 57 2.56 -26.32 4.40
C LEU A 57 2.00 -24.91 4.17
N ASN A 58 1.97 -24.46 2.92
CA ASN A 58 1.33 -23.18 2.56
C ASN A 58 -0.20 -23.33 2.67
N ILE A 59 -0.81 -22.56 3.57
CA ILE A 59 -2.27 -22.59 3.80
C ILE A 59 -3.03 -21.58 2.95
N HIS A 60 -2.35 -20.65 2.26
CA HIS A 60 -2.93 -19.68 1.32
C HIS A 60 -2.61 -20.04 -0.14
N ALA A 61 -2.48 -21.32 -0.47
CA ALA A 61 -2.11 -21.77 -1.82
C ALA A 61 -3.29 -21.76 -2.82
N ASN A 62 -4.17 -20.76 -2.75
CA ASN A 62 -5.33 -20.58 -3.62
C ASN A 62 -5.71 -19.09 -3.71
N PHE A 63 -6.48 -18.70 -4.74
CA PHE A 63 -6.85 -17.29 -4.98
C PHE A 63 -7.99 -16.75 -4.10
N LEU A 64 -8.55 -17.56 -3.20
CA LEU A 64 -9.54 -17.09 -2.22
C LEU A 64 -8.84 -16.59 -0.95
N ASP A 65 -7.87 -17.36 -0.45
CA ASP A 65 -7.12 -17.05 0.77
C ASP A 65 -5.91 -16.15 0.50
N TYR A 66 -5.24 -16.31 -0.64
CA TYR A 66 -4.32 -15.31 -1.17
C TYR A 66 -5.12 -14.24 -1.90
N ARG A 67 -5.53 -13.22 -1.16
CA ARG A 67 -6.48 -12.21 -1.61
C ARG A 67 -5.82 -11.21 -2.56
N ILE A 68 -5.96 -11.48 -3.85
CA ILE A 68 -5.65 -10.53 -4.90
C ILE A 68 -6.82 -9.52 -5.00
N PRO A 69 -6.56 -8.20 -5.03
CA PRO A 69 -7.63 -7.21 -5.17
C PRO A 69 -8.47 -7.47 -6.43
N THR A 70 -9.78 -7.24 -6.35
CA THR A 70 -10.64 -7.30 -7.53
C THR A 70 -10.82 -5.89 -8.11
N ILE A 71 -11.57 -5.79 -9.20
CA ILE A 71 -11.91 -4.49 -9.79
C ILE A 71 -12.76 -3.62 -8.86
N VAL A 72 -13.48 -4.21 -7.90
CA VAL A 72 -14.34 -3.47 -6.96
C VAL A 72 -13.50 -2.67 -5.98
N GLU A 73 -12.40 -3.24 -5.49
CA GLU A 73 -11.46 -2.57 -4.58
C GLU A 73 -10.41 -1.74 -5.33
N SER A 74 -10.37 -1.81 -6.66
CA SER A 74 -9.39 -1.09 -7.47
C SER A 74 -9.79 0.38 -7.66
N PRO A 75 -8.95 1.34 -7.22
CA PRO A 75 -9.25 2.76 -7.33
C PRO A 75 -8.99 3.31 -8.73
N PRO A 76 -9.51 4.51 -9.06
CA PRO A 76 -9.00 5.29 -10.16
C PRO A 76 -7.52 5.65 -9.95
N ILE A 77 -6.70 5.36 -10.95
CA ILE A 77 -5.26 5.68 -10.99
C ILE A 77 -5.04 6.75 -12.05
N GLU A 78 -4.63 7.94 -11.63
CA GLU A 78 -4.19 9.00 -12.54
C GLU A 78 -2.68 8.89 -12.74
N THR A 79 -2.29 8.46 -13.93
CA THR A 79 -0.90 8.25 -14.32
C THR A 79 -0.32 9.45 -15.05
N TYR A 80 0.90 9.81 -14.65
CA TYR A 80 1.75 10.78 -15.31
C TYR A 80 3.12 10.15 -15.51
N TYR A 81 3.76 10.51 -16.62
CA TYR A 81 5.15 10.14 -16.83
C TYR A 81 5.97 11.36 -17.24
N VAL A 82 7.22 11.38 -16.79
CA VAL A 82 8.18 12.46 -17.03
C VAL A 82 9.26 11.93 -17.96
N GLU A 83 9.65 12.76 -18.93
CA GLU A 83 10.68 12.42 -19.89
C GLU A 83 11.99 13.19 -19.61
N SER A 84 12.85 12.62 -18.76
CA SER A 84 14.17 13.22 -18.45
C SER A 84 15.24 13.03 -19.54
N ASN A 85 15.01 12.14 -20.51
CA ASN A 85 15.94 11.72 -21.57
C ASN A 85 17.33 11.27 -21.05
N ASP A 86 17.44 9.98 -20.72
CA ASP A 86 18.70 9.40 -20.23
C ASP A 86 19.80 9.33 -21.31
N PRO A 87 21.02 9.84 -21.07
CA PRO A 87 22.07 9.85 -22.10
C PRO A 87 22.59 8.46 -22.47
N TYR A 88 22.36 7.44 -21.64
CA TYR A 88 22.79 6.05 -21.85
C TYR A 88 21.61 5.13 -22.22
N GLY A 89 20.38 5.60 -22.03
CA GLY A 89 19.16 4.87 -22.35
C GLY A 89 18.91 4.77 -23.86
N PRO A 90 18.31 3.67 -24.34
CA PRO A 90 17.93 3.55 -25.74
C PRO A 90 16.93 4.65 -26.10
N TYR A 91 17.30 5.53 -27.03
CA TYR A 91 16.52 6.73 -27.37
C TYR A 91 16.18 7.65 -26.18
N GLY A 92 16.94 7.59 -25.08
CA GLY A 92 16.63 8.35 -23.87
C GLY A 92 15.77 7.62 -22.83
N ALA A 93 15.38 6.36 -23.07
CA ALA A 93 14.45 5.63 -22.22
C ALA A 93 15.06 5.07 -20.93
N LYS A 94 14.24 5.00 -19.89
CA LYS A 94 14.45 4.29 -18.62
C LYS A 94 13.31 3.26 -18.42
N GLU A 95 13.34 2.57 -17.29
CA GLU A 95 12.31 1.60 -16.92
C GLU A 95 10.96 2.26 -16.55
N ALA A 96 9.87 1.53 -16.68
CA ALA A 96 8.49 2.00 -16.45
C ALA A 96 7.60 1.02 -15.65
N GLY A 97 8.18 -0.06 -15.11
CA GLY A 97 7.45 -1.19 -14.54
C GLY A 97 7.66 -1.42 -13.04
N GLU A 98 8.81 -1.13 -12.44
CA GLU A 98 9.05 -1.56 -11.04
C GLU A 98 8.91 -0.43 -10.03
N THR A 99 9.34 0.78 -10.40
CA THR A 99 9.36 1.93 -9.47
C THR A 99 7.98 2.21 -8.86
N SER A 100 6.93 2.17 -9.69
CA SER A 100 5.57 2.47 -9.26
C SER A 100 5.04 1.53 -8.17
N LEU A 101 5.40 0.24 -8.23
CA LEU A 101 5.07 -0.73 -7.19
C LEU A 101 5.74 -0.36 -5.88
N ALA A 102 7.06 -0.22 -5.90
CA ALA A 102 7.86 0.04 -4.70
C ALA A 102 7.50 1.37 -4.02
N CYS A 103 7.13 2.39 -4.80
CA CYS A 103 6.69 3.69 -4.28
C CYS A 103 5.30 3.65 -3.66
N PHE A 104 4.43 2.72 -4.07
CA PHE A 104 3.06 2.65 -3.56
C PHE A 104 2.99 2.24 -2.09
N LEU A 105 3.77 1.23 -1.68
CA LEU A 105 3.77 0.71 -0.29
C LEU A 105 4.03 1.81 0.76
N PRO A 106 5.09 2.64 0.67
CA PRO A 106 5.32 3.73 1.62
C PRO A 106 4.30 4.86 1.49
N ALA A 107 3.75 5.12 0.30
CA ALA A 107 2.71 6.13 0.11
C ALA A 107 1.42 5.73 0.85
N LEU A 108 0.98 4.48 0.69
CA LEU A 108 -0.19 3.95 1.36
C LEU A 108 -0.02 3.91 2.88
N THR A 109 1.06 3.31 3.38
CA THR A 109 1.32 3.23 4.83
C THR A 109 1.42 4.60 5.48
N SER A 110 1.89 5.62 4.76
CA SER A 110 1.93 7.00 5.25
C SER A 110 0.54 7.65 5.26
N ALA A 111 -0.28 7.42 4.23
CA ALA A 111 -1.66 7.89 4.19
C ALA A 111 -2.51 7.26 5.29
N VAL A 112 -2.38 5.95 5.50
CA VAL A 112 -3.06 5.24 6.60
C VAL A 112 -2.57 5.77 7.95
N ALA A 113 -1.26 5.94 8.13
CA ALA A 113 -0.71 6.49 9.37
C ALA A 113 -1.20 7.92 9.66
N GLN A 114 -1.41 8.72 8.62
CA GLN A 114 -2.03 10.04 8.76
C GLN A 114 -3.51 9.94 9.17
N ALA A 115 -4.26 8.98 8.61
CA ALA A 115 -5.67 8.78 8.92
C ALA A 115 -5.90 8.29 10.37
N ILE A 116 -5.10 7.33 10.84
CA ILE A 116 -5.29 6.70 12.16
C ILE A 116 -4.37 7.27 13.26
N GLY A 117 -3.37 8.07 12.90
CA GLY A 117 -2.40 8.64 13.85
C GLY A 117 -1.40 7.62 14.43
N ILE A 118 -1.13 6.53 13.73
CA ILE A 118 -0.20 5.46 14.15
C ILE A 118 0.63 5.00 12.95
N ARG A 119 1.95 4.89 13.13
CA ARG A 119 2.82 4.32 12.10
C ARG A 119 2.78 2.80 12.17
N THR A 120 2.46 2.16 11.05
CA THR A 120 2.54 0.70 10.91
C THR A 120 3.95 0.28 10.49
N HIS A 121 4.38 -0.89 10.97
CA HIS A 121 5.70 -1.47 10.67
C HIS A 121 5.62 -2.84 10.01
N GLU A 122 4.40 -3.34 9.81
CA GLU A 122 4.12 -4.64 9.21
C GLU A 122 3.08 -4.47 8.11
N MET A 123 3.16 -5.34 7.10
CA MET A 123 2.22 -5.43 5.98
C MET A 123 1.84 -6.90 5.77
N PRO A 124 0.68 -7.19 5.17
CA PRO A 124 -0.37 -6.25 4.75
C PRO A 124 -1.08 -5.54 5.91
N LEU A 125 -1.70 -4.39 5.60
CA LEU A 125 -2.53 -3.56 6.48
C LEU A 125 -3.97 -4.09 6.50
N THR A 126 -4.13 -5.35 6.89
CA THR A 126 -5.45 -5.97 6.96
C THR A 126 -6.27 -5.39 8.11
N PRO A 127 -7.62 -5.40 8.02
CA PRO A 127 -8.49 -4.85 9.05
C PRO A 127 -8.22 -5.42 10.45
N ASP A 128 -7.95 -6.73 10.56
CA ASP A 128 -7.63 -7.40 11.82
C ASP A 128 -6.35 -6.85 12.48
N ARG A 129 -5.30 -6.59 11.68
CA ARG A 129 -4.03 -6.04 12.17
C ARG A 129 -4.17 -4.58 12.58
N LEU A 130 -4.91 -3.79 11.81
CA LEU A 130 -5.17 -2.39 12.13
C LEU A 130 -6.01 -2.26 13.41
N MET A 131 -7.02 -3.11 13.57
CA MET A 131 -7.85 -3.16 14.78
C MET A 131 -7.01 -3.52 16.01
N GLU A 132 -6.17 -4.57 15.92
CA GLU A 132 -5.26 -4.97 17.01
C GLU A 132 -4.30 -3.83 17.38
N LEU A 133 -3.76 -3.13 16.38
CA LEU A 133 -2.85 -2.01 16.56
C LEU A 133 -3.52 -0.82 17.26
N LEU A 134 -4.77 -0.49 16.90
CA LEU A 134 -5.56 0.55 17.57
C LEU A 134 -5.92 0.17 19.01
N GLU A 135 -6.39 -1.05 19.24
CA GLU A 135 -6.70 -1.54 20.59
C GLU A 135 -5.48 -1.51 21.52
N ASN A 136 -4.32 -1.92 21.00
CA ASN A 136 -3.07 -1.90 21.76
C ASN A 136 -2.68 -0.48 22.16
N LYS A 137 -2.77 0.49 21.24
CA LYS A 137 -2.54 1.90 21.55
C LYS A 137 -3.48 2.41 22.63
N GLU A 138 -4.78 2.12 22.54
CA GLU A 138 -5.72 2.54 23.58
C GLU A 138 -5.42 1.93 24.95
N ARG A 139 -4.98 0.67 25.00
CA ARG A 139 -4.58 0.00 26.24
C ARG A 139 -3.36 0.69 26.85
N GLU A 140 -2.37 1.04 26.04
CA GLU A 140 -1.18 1.77 26.46
C GLU A 140 -1.54 3.17 26.98
N ASP A 141 -2.38 3.91 26.27
CA ASP A 141 -2.84 5.25 26.68
C ASP A 141 -3.58 5.19 28.03
N ARG A 142 -4.50 4.23 28.20
CA ARG A 142 -5.22 4.01 29.47
C ARG A 142 -4.27 3.63 30.61
N ALA A 143 -3.25 2.82 30.34
CA ALA A 143 -2.25 2.43 31.34
C ALA A 143 -1.38 3.64 31.75
N ALA A 144 -0.96 4.47 30.80
CA ALA A 144 -0.20 5.69 31.05
C ALA A 144 -1.00 6.70 31.91
N VAL A 145 -2.29 6.88 31.62
CA VAL A 145 -3.17 7.74 32.44
C VAL A 145 -3.26 7.22 33.87
N ARG A 146 -3.48 5.91 34.07
CA ARG A 146 -3.54 5.31 35.43
C ARG A 146 -2.23 5.45 36.19
N ALA A 147 -1.09 5.24 35.54
CA ALA A 147 0.23 5.42 36.14
C ALA A 147 0.46 6.87 36.58
N SER A 148 0.01 7.85 35.80
CA SER A 148 0.11 9.27 36.16
C SER A 148 -0.79 9.69 37.33
N GLN A 149 -1.95 9.03 37.49
CA GLN A 149 -2.91 9.31 38.57
C GLN A 149 -2.57 8.64 39.90
N GLY A 150 -1.84 7.51 39.88
CA GLY A 150 -1.39 6.81 41.09
C GLY A 150 -0.10 7.35 41.71
N ALA A 151 0.55 8.33 41.07
CA ALA A 151 1.78 8.97 41.53
C ALA A 151 1.55 10.30 42.29
N ALA A 152 0.28 10.67 42.54
CA ALA A 152 -0.15 11.81 43.35
C ALA A 152 -0.81 11.32 44.65
#